data_AF-A0A508TF02-F1
#
_entry.id   AF-A0A508TF02-F1
#
_cell.length_a   1.000
_cell.length_b   1.000
_cell.length_c   1.000
_cell.angle_alpha   90.00
_cell.angle_beta   90.00
_cell.angle_gamma   90.00
#
_symmetry.space_group_name_H-M   'P 1'
#
loop_
_entity.id
_entity.type
_entity.pdbx_description
1 polymer ?
#
loop_
_entity_poly.entity_id
_entity_poly.type
_entity_poly.pdbx_seq_one_letter_code
_entity_poly.pdbx_strand_id
1 'polypeptide(L)' 'MTLQISRRGKEYLKTAETLLHSANAATDRAVADQLKTLAEMYEQRAEQASHADAAKALARASAAAATPFEGDWT' A
#
# COMPACT_ATOMS: atom_id res chain seq x y z
N MET A 1 9.02 -2.09 -12.42
CA MET A 1 9.42 -1.38 -11.18
C MET A 1 8.79 -2.11 -10.01
N THR A 2 9.57 -2.77 -9.16
CA THR A 2 9.07 -3.34 -7.90
C THR A 2 8.90 -2.20 -6.90
N LEU A 3 7.72 -1.57 -6.88
CA LEU A 3 7.34 -0.64 -5.82
C LEU A 3 7.49 -1.40 -4.49
N GLN A 4 8.32 -0.89 -3.58
CA GLN A 4 8.36 -1.42 -2.21
C GLN A 4 7.03 -1.09 -1.54
N ILE A 5 6.06 -1.99 -1.72
CA ILE A 5 4.73 -1.84 -1.17
C ILE A 5 4.83 -1.91 0.36
N SER A 6 4.35 -0.87 1.03
CA SER A 6 4.30 -0.82 2.49
C SER A 6 3.50 -1.98 3.06
N ARG A 7 3.72 -2.32 4.34
CA ARG A 7 2.98 -3.41 5.00
C ARG A 7 1.46 -3.22 4.87
N ARG A 8 0.98 -1.96 4.91
CA ARG A 8 -0.43 -1.63 4.70
C ARG A 8 -0.88 -1.86 3.26
N GLY A 9 -0.06 -1.45 2.29
CA GLY A 9 -0.34 -1.74 0.88
C GLY A 9 -0.40 -3.25 0.58
N LYS A 10 0.42 -4.07 1.25
CA LYS A 10 0.40 -5.53 1.07
C LYS A 10 -0.92 -6.17 1.52
N GLU A 11 -1.52 -5.71 2.62
CA GLU A 11 -2.83 -6.21 3.07
C GLU A 11 -3.95 -5.86 2.08
N TYR A 12 -3.89 -4.65 1.49
CA TYR A 12 -4.83 -4.26 0.44
C TYR A 12 -4.65 -5.09 -0.84
N LEU A 13 -3.42 -5.35 -1.27
CA LEU A 13 -3.16 -6.21 -2.42
C LEU A 13 -3.62 -7.65 -2.20
N LYS A 14 -3.37 -8.22 -1.02
CA LYS A 14 -3.86 -9.56 -0.67
C LYS A 14 -5.38 -9.66 -0.76
N THR A 15 -6.07 -8.58 -0.39
CA THR A 15 -7.53 -8.48 -0.53
C THR A 15 -7.93 -8.42 -2.01
N ALA A 16 -7.24 -7.62 -2.84
CA ALA A 16 -7.48 -7.57 -4.28
C ALA A 16 -7.27 -8.94 -4.96
N GLU A 17 -6.18 -9.64 -4.64
CA GLU A 17 -5.90 -10.99 -5.15
C GLU A 17 -7.00 -11.98 -4.78
N THR A 18 -7.49 -11.91 -3.54
CA THR A 18 -8.60 -12.75 -3.07
C THR A 18 -9.88 -12.46 -3.85
N LEU A 19 -10.19 -11.18 -4.09
CA LEU A 19 -11.35 -10.76 -4.89
C LEU A 19 -11.24 -11.22 -6.34
N LEU A 20 -10.06 -11.12 -6.96
CA LEU A 20 -9.83 -11.63 -8.32
C LEU A 20 -9.97 -13.14 -8.41
N HIS A 21 -9.49 -13.87 -7.40
CA HIS A 21 -9.68 -15.31 -7.33
C HIS A 21 -11.17 -15.67 -7.26
N SER A 22 -11.94 -14.96 -6.41
CA SER A 22 -13.40 -15.11 -6.35
C SER A 22 -14.09 -14.72 -7.66
N ALA A 23 -13.61 -13.68 -8.34
CA ALA A 23 -14.14 -13.26 -9.64
C ALA A 23 -13.93 -14.34 -10.71
N ASN A 24 -12.77 -15.01 -10.68
CA ASN A 24 -12.45 -16.07 -11.62
C ASN A 24 -13.22 -17.37 -11.33
N ALA A 25 -13.59 -17.59 -10.07
CA ALA A 25 -14.45 -18.70 -9.65
C ALA A 25 -15.95 -18.41 -9.86
N ALA A 26 -16.33 -17.14 -10.05
CA ALA A 26 -17.73 -16.75 -10.22
C ALA A 26 -18.26 -17.14 -11.61
N THR A 27 -19.36 -17.89 -11.62
CA THR A 27 -20.07 -18.27 -12.86
C THR A 27 -20.90 -17.12 -13.42
N ASP A 28 -21.28 -16.17 -12.56
CA ASP A 28 -22.02 -14.97 -12.95
C ASP A 28 -21.06 -13.87 -13.42
N ARG A 29 -21.26 -13.44 -14.67
CA ARG A 29 -20.40 -12.44 -15.31
C ARG A 29 -20.52 -11.05 -14.67
N ALA A 30 -21.70 -10.66 -14.20
CA ALA A 30 -21.89 -9.38 -13.52
C ALA A 30 -21.22 -9.39 -12.14
N VAL A 31 -21.28 -10.52 -11.43
CA VAL A 31 -20.56 -10.69 -10.15
C VAL A 31 -19.04 -10.67 -10.38
N ALA A 32 -18.55 -11.34 -11.42
CA ALA A 32 -17.14 -11.34 -11.78
C ALA A 32 -16.62 -9.92 -12.10
N ASP A 33 -17.39 -9.13 -12.86
CA ASP A 33 -17.01 -7.76 -13.22
C ASP A 33 -17.05 -6.79 -12.01
N GLN A 34 -18.01 -6.97 -11.09
CA GLN A 34 -18.02 -6.22 -9.82
C GLN A 34 -16.81 -6.55 -8.95
N LEU A 35 -16.45 -7.83 -8.84
CA LEU A 35 -15.30 -8.26 -8.04
C LEU A 35 -13.98 -7.76 -8.63
N LYS A 36 -13.85 -7.69 -9.97
CA LYS A 36 -12.70 -7.06 -10.63
C LYS A 36 -12.62 -5.56 -10.34
N THR A 37 -13.75 -4.85 -10.44
CA THR A 37 -13.80 -3.42 -10.12
C THR A 37 -13.36 -3.15 -8.67
N LEU A 38 -13.83 -3.99 -7.73
CA LEU A 38 -13.40 -3.93 -6.34
C LEU A 38 -11.91 -4.20 -6.19
N ALA A 39 -11.37 -5.22 -6.87
CA ALA A 39 -9.95 -5.52 -6.83
C ALA A 39 -9.10 -4.34 -7.32
N GLU A 40 -9.45 -3.72 -8.44
CA GLU A 40 -8.75 -2.54 -8.98
C GLU A 40 -8.77 -1.36 -7.98
N MET A 41 -9.89 -1.13 -7.29
CA MET A 41 -9.95 -0.11 -6.22
C MET A 41 -9.01 -0.43 -5.06
N TYR A 42 -8.88 -1.70 -4.68
CA TYR A 42 -7.97 -2.12 -3.62
C TYR A 42 -6.50 -2.03 -4.04
N GLU A 43 -6.16 -2.31 -5.30
CA GLU A 43 -4.82 -2.10 -5.85
C GLU A 43 -4.41 -0.61 -5.81
N GLN A 44 -5.30 0.29 -6.26
CA GLN A 44 -5.04 1.73 -6.20
C GLN A 44 -4.85 2.21 -4.75
N ARG A 45 -5.61 1.64 -3.82
CA ARG A 45 -5.48 1.96 -2.39
C ARG A 45 -4.18 1.43 -1.79
N ALA A 46 -3.70 0.27 -2.26
CA ALA A 46 -2.41 -0.27 -1.87
C ALA A 46 -1.26 0.64 -2.28
N GLU A 47 -1.31 1.16 -3.51
CA GLU A 47 -0.33 2.10 -4.04
C GLU A 47 -0.34 3.42 -3.25
N GLN A 48 -1.52 4.01 -3.03
CA GLN A 48 -1.66 5.23 -2.22
C GLN A 48 -1.14 5.06 -0.78
N ALA A 49 -1.46 3.93 -0.13
CA ALA A 49 -0.94 3.63 1.20
C ALA A 49 0.59 3.53 1.20
N SER A 50 1.16 2.93 0.17
CA SER A 50 2.60 2.83 0.01
C SER A 50 3.26 4.20 -0.17
N HIS A 51 2.66 5.06 -0.99
CA HIS A 51 3.13 6.44 -1.20
C HIS A 51 3.05 7.26 0.09
N ALA A 52 1.95 7.15 0.83
CA ALA A 52 1.78 7.87 2.10
C ALA A 52 2.81 7.42 3.16
N ASP A 53 3.06 6.11 3.28
CA ASP A 53 4.07 5.59 4.20
C ASP A 53 5.49 6.01 3.79
N ALA A 54 5.81 6.01 2.49
CA ALA A 54 7.08 6.49 1.96
C ALA A 54 7.30 7.98 2.24
N ALA A 55 6.28 8.82 2.03
CA ALA A 55 6.33 10.25 2.33
C ALA A 55 6.57 10.48 3.84
N LYS A 56 5.90 9.70 4.71
CA LYS A 56 6.10 9.79 6.16
C LYS A 56 7.50 9.34 6.58
N ALA A 57 8.06 8.31 5.95
CA ALA A 57 9.42 7.87 6.20
C ALA A 57 10.43 8.95 5.78
N LEU A 58 10.22 9.58 4.62
CA LEU A 58 11.06 10.68 4.13
C LEU A 58 11.00 11.89 5.08
N ALA A 59 9.81 12.27 5.54
CA ALA A 59 9.65 13.35 6.52
C ALA A 59 10.40 13.05 7.82
N ARG A 60 10.33 11.82 8.34
CA ARG A 60 11.09 11.41 9.53
C ARG A 60 12.60 11.45 9.31
N ALA A 61 13.09 11.01 8.16
CA ALA A 61 14.51 11.09 7.82
C ALA A 61 14.99 12.54 7.75
N SER A 62 14.20 13.44 7.17
CA SER A 62 14.53 14.88 7.12
C SER A 62 14.56 15.53 8.51
N ALA A 63 13.65 15.15 9.41
CA ALA A 63 13.64 15.64 10.79
C ALA A 63 14.84 15.11 11.59
N ALA A 64 15.23 13.85 11.40
CA ALA A 64 16.42 13.27 12.05
C ALA A 64 17.74 13.87 11.54
N ALA A 65 17.80 14.26 10.26
CA ALA A 65 18.95 14.96 9.70
C ALA A 65 19.06 16.43 10.18
N ALA A 66 17.94 17.02 10.62
CA ALA A 66 17.87 18.40 11.09
C ALA A 66 18.19 18.56 12.58
N THR A 67 18.31 17.48 13.35
CA THR A 67 18.81 17.54 14.73
C THR A 67 20.33 17.34 14.73
N PRO A 68 21.15 18.38 15.00
CA PRO A 68 22.53 18.16 15.39
C PRO A 68 22.48 17.40 16.72
N PHE A 69 23.21 16.29 16.79
CA PHE A 69 23.53 15.62 18.04
C PHE A 69 24.22 16.63 18.97
N GLU A 70 23.47 17.25 19.88
CA GLU A 70 24.02 17.99 21.01
C GLU A 70 24.57 16.94 21.97
N GLY A 71 25.80 16.51 21.68
CA GLY A 71 26.61 15.71 22.58
C GLY A 71 26.93 16.54 23.80
N ASP A 72 26.34 16.15 24.92
CA ASP A 72 26.69 16.57 26.26
C ASP A 72 28.18 16.28 26.51
N TRP A 73 29.00 17.33 26.50
CA TRP A 73 30.34 17.32 27.09
C TRP A 73 30.22 17.92 28.49
N THR A 74 29.89 17.12 29.49
CA THR A 74 30.23 17.41 30.89
C THR A 74 30.71 16.17 31.62
#